data_AF-A0A920M8N7-F1
#
_entry.id   AF-A0A920M8N7-F1
#
_cell.length_a   1.000
_cell.length_b   1.000
_cell.length_c   1.000
_cell.angle_alpha   90.00
_cell.angle_beta   90.00
_cell.angle_gamma   90.00
#
_symmetry.space_group_name_H-M   'P 1'
#
loop_
_entity.id
_entity.type
_entity.pdbx_description
1 polymer ?
#
loop_
_entity_poly.entity_id
_entity_poly.type
_entity_poly.pdbx_seq_one_letter_code
_entity_poly.pdbx_strand_id
1 'polypeptide(L)'
;MLDRLTTALASELADKRIRVNTVEPKAAVLSEGADAVVGDMLTSSQIESMEAMVESILFLAHCKPEHTGRNEISLDVIDQQNLTVMDLEGHAPHLGGKSS
;
A
#
# COMPACT_ATOMS: atom_id res chain seq x y z
N MET A 1 0.90 -15.96 5.77
CA MET A 1 1.52 -16.08 7.12
C MET A 1 1.65 -14.72 7.79
N LEU A 2 2.01 -13.68 7.04
CA LEU A 2 2.14 -12.30 7.55
C LEU A 2 0.84 -11.75 8.16
N ASP A 3 -0.31 -12.00 7.54
CA ASP A 3 -1.63 -11.54 8.03
C ASP A 3 -1.92 -11.89 9.49
N ARG A 4 -1.64 -13.15 9.87
CA ARG A 4 -1.86 -13.61 11.23
C ARG A 4 -0.89 -12.97 12.21
N LEU A 5 0.35 -12.72 11.77
CA LEU A 5 1.35 -12.03 12.56
C LEU A 5 0.97 -10.57 12.78
N THR A 6 0.43 -9.90 11.77
CA THR A 6 -0.10 -8.54 11.85
C THR A 6 -1.17 -8.43 12.94
N THR A 7 -2.16 -9.32 12.94
CA THR A 7 -3.21 -9.33 13.98
C THR A 7 -2.64 -9.56 15.38
N ALA A 8 -1.69 -10.50 15.53
CA ALA A 8 -1.08 -10.80 16.83
C ALA A 8 -0.29 -9.59 17.38
N LEU A 9 0.56 -8.99 16.54
CA LEU A 9 1.37 -7.83 16.92
C LEU A 9 0.52 -6.58 17.19
N ALA A 10 -0.55 -6.37 16.42
CA ALA A 10 -1.48 -5.27 16.67
C ALA A 10 -2.13 -5.37 18.06
N SER A 11 -2.47 -6.59 18.50
CA SER A 11 -3.01 -6.83 19.84
C SER A 11 -1.95 -6.62 20.92
N GLU A 12 -0.75 -7.19 20.72
CA GLU A 12 0.35 -7.11 21.70
C GLU A 12 0.83 -5.69 21.95
N LEU A 13 0.80 -4.82 20.93
CA LEU A 13 1.37 -3.48 20.99
C LEU A 13 0.32 -2.36 21.14
N ALA A 14 -0.95 -2.71 21.33
CA ALA A 14 -2.05 -1.76 21.42
C ALA A 14 -1.88 -0.74 22.57
N ASP A 15 -1.42 -1.20 23.74
CA ASP A 15 -1.15 -0.37 24.93
C ASP A 15 0.04 0.59 24.73
N LYS A 16 0.98 0.22 23.85
CA LYS A 16 2.14 1.05 23.46
C LYS A 16 1.82 2.09 22.40
N ARG A 17 0.57 2.14 21.91
CA ARG A 17 0.14 3.04 20.83
C ARG A 17 0.93 2.83 19.53
N ILE A 18 1.38 1.60 19.28
CA ILE A 18 2.01 1.21 18.03
C ILE A 18 0.93 0.57 17.16
N ARG A 19 0.77 1.10 15.94
CA ARG A 19 -0.18 0.58 14.94
C ARG A 19 0.55 -0.43 14.07
N VAL A 20 -0.04 -1.60 13.87
CA VAL A 20 0.54 -2.66 13.04
C VAL A 20 -0.48 -3.07 12.00
N ASN A 21 -0.15 -2.88 10.73
CA ASN A 21 -1.01 -3.21 9.59
C ASN A 21 -0.16 -3.90 8.52
N THR A 22 -0.79 -4.64 7.62
CA THR A 22 -0.17 -5.11 6.38
C THR A 22 -0.89 -4.48 5.21
N VAL A 23 -0.17 -4.33 4.10
CA VAL A 23 -0.73 -3.90 2.82
C VAL A 23 -0.16 -4.77 1.73
N GLU A 24 -1.02 -5.21 0.82
CA GLU A 24 -0.64 -5.87 -0.42
C GLU A 24 -1.08 -5.03 -1.63
N PRO A 25 -0.38 -5.13 -2.76
CA PRO A 25 -0.82 -4.44 -3.96
C PRO A 25 -2.04 -5.14 -4.57
N LYS A 26 -2.92 -4.37 -5.22
CA LYS A 26 -4.09 -4.92 -5.94
C LYS A 26 -3.66 -5.65 -7.22
N ALA A 27 -2.62 -5.13 -7.88
CA ALA A 27 -2.02 -5.69 -9.09
C ALA A 27 -0.49 -5.79 -8.95
N ALA A 28 0.22 -6.22 -9.99
CA ALA A 28 1.68 -6.34 -9.89
C ALA A 28 2.34 -4.96 -9.79
N VAL A 29 3.21 -4.74 -8.81
CA VAL A 29 4.04 -3.53 -8.74
C VAL A 29 5.42 -3.85 -9.30
N LEU A 30 5.80 -3.16 -10.37
CA LEU A 30 7.11 -3.32 -11.03
C LEU A 30 8.23 -2.66 -10.21
N SER A 31 8.69 -3.37 -9.18
CA SER A 31 9.98 -3.10 -8.55
C SER A 31 11.14 -3.61 -9.40
N GLU A 32 12.37 -3.16 -9.15
CA GLU A 32 13.58 -3.68 -9.83
C GLU A 32 13.64 -5.22 -9.81
N GLY A 33 13.35 -5.83 -8.67
CA GLY A 33 13.33 -7.29 -8.55
C GLY A 33 12.16 -7.96 -9.27
N ALA A 34 11.00 -7.30 -9.36
CA ALA A 34 9.86 -7.82 -10.12
C ALA A 34 10.11 -7.72 -11.63
N ASP A 35 10.68 -6.62 -12.10
CA ASP A 35 11.06 -6.43 -13.51
C ASP A 35 12.03 -7.50 -13.97
N ALA A 36 13.07 -7.77 -13.17
CA ALA A 36 14.07 -8.80 -13.45
C ALA A 36 13.51 -10.24 -13.54
N VAL A 37 12.33 -10.51 -12.97
CA VAL A 37 11.75 -11.86 -12.91
C VAL A 37 10.54 -12.01 -13.83
N VAL A 38 9.68 -11.00 -13.94
CA VAL A 38 8.38 -11.07 -14.65
C VAL A 38 8.07 -9.87 -15.53
N GLY A 39 8.98 -8.89 -15.71
CA GLY A 39 8.71 -7.64 -16.43
C GLY A 39 8.18 -7.84 -17.85
N ASP A 40 8.84 -8.71 -18.63
CA ASP A 40 8.45 -9.02 -20.00
C ASP A 40 7.13 -9.82 -20.12
N MET A 41 6.57 -10.30 -19.01
CA MET A 41 5.35 -11.12 -18.99
C MET A 41 4.09 -10.31 -18.65
N LEU A 42 4.24 -9.06 -18.22
CA LEU A 42 3.15 -8.22 -17.73
C LEU A 42 2.82 -7.11 -18.73
N THR A 43 1.52 -6.93 -19.00
CA THR A 43 1.04 -5.77 -19.75
C THR A 43 0.82 -4.58 -18.81
N SER A 44 0.86 -3.35 -19.34
CA SER A 44 0.69 -2.13 -18.55
C SER A 44 -0.61 -2.10 -17.73
N SER A 45 -1.68 -2.75 -18.19
CA SER A 45 -2.96 -2.85 -17.45
C SER A 45 -2.94 -3.84 -16.29
N GLN A 46 -1.91 -4.68 -16.19
CA GLN A 46 -1.73 -5.64 -15.09
C GLN A 46 -0.78 -5.10 -14.02
N ILE A 47 -0.33 -3.86 -14.18
CA ILE A 47 0.65 -3.21 -13.34
C ILE A 47 -0.02 -2.09 -12.55
N GLU A 48 0.15 -2.13 -11.23
CA GLU A 48 -0.12 -1.01 -10.34
C GLU A 48 1.14 -0.12 -10.26
N SER A 49 0.97 1.20 -10.20
CA SER A 49 2.10 2.11 -10.08
C SER A 49 2.76 1.99 -8.70
N MET A 50 4.08 2.21 -8.65
CA MET A 50 4.82 2.24 -7.38
C MET A 50 4.29 3.35 -6.48
N GLU A 51 3.92 4.48 -7.07
CA GLU A 51 3.33 5.63 -6.40
C GLU A 51 2.06 5.27 -5.64
N ALA A 52 1.15 4.50 -6.26
CA ALA A 52 -0.07 4.08 -5.58
C ALA A 52 0.22 3.16 -4.38
N MET A 53 1.14 2.21 -4.55
CA MET A 53 1.59 1.36 -3.45
C MET A 53 2.18 2.20 -2.31
N VAL A 54 3.07 3.14 -2.61
CA VAL A 54 3.72 4.01 -1.62
C VAL A 54 2.72 4.92 -0.93
N GLU A 55 1.75 5.51 -1.63
CA GLU A 55 0.74 6.39 -1.04
C GLU A 55 -0.10 5.65 0.01
N SER A 56 -0.49 4.40 -0.27
CA SER A 56 -1.20 3.56 0.69
C SER A 56 -0.37 3.28 1.95
N ILE A 57 0.93 3.07 1.81
CA ILE A 57 1.87 2.88 2.93
C ILE A 57 1.99 4.17 3.74
N LEU A 58 2.10 5.33 3.08
CA LEU A 58 2.17 6.63 3.75
C LEU A 58 0.91 6.90 4.58
N PHE A 59 -0.27 6.55 4.06
CA PHE A 59 -1.51 6.59 4.84
C PHE A 59 -1.40 5.71 6.10
N LEU A 60 -0.96 4.45 5.97
CA LEU A 60 -0.83 3.54 7.10
C LEU A 60 0.20 3.99 8.15
N ALA A 61 1.25 4.70 7.74
CA ALA A 61 2.20 5.31 8.69
C ALA A 61 1.55 6.42 9.54
N HIS A 62 0.60 7.15 8.98
CA HIS A 62 -0.06 8.31 9.59
C HIS A 62 -1.49 8.04 10.06
N CYS A 63 -1.98 6.81 9.93
CA CYS A 63 -3.38 6.48 10.17
C CYS A 63 -3.80 6.73 11.63
N LYS A 64 -5.11 6.90 11.84
CA LYS A 64 -5.66 7.13 13.19
C LYS A 64 -5.42 5.92 14.10
N PRO A 65 -5.37 6.11 15.44
CA PRO A 65 -5.10 5.02 16.38
C PRO A 65 -6.03 3.79 16.24
N GLU A 66 -7.25 3.99 15.78
CA GLU A 66 -8.24 2.92 15.58
C GLU A 66 -7.95 2.04 14.35
N HIS A 67 -7.01 2.46 13.49
CA HIS A 67 -6.60 1.76 12.28
C HIS A 67 -5.34 0.90 12.56
N THR A 68 -5.55 -0.23 13.22
CA THR A 68 -4.52 -1.23 13.55
C THR A 68 -5.06 -2.65 13.36
N GLY A 69 -4.18 -3.61 13.10
CA GLY A 69 -4.50 -5.02 12.86
C GLY A 69 -5.17 -5.29 11.52
N ARG A 70 -5.08 -4.35 10.56
CA ARG A 70 -5.74 -4.45 9.26
C ARG A 70 -4.86 -5.15 8.23
N ASN A 71 -5.52 -5.89 7.34
CA ASN A 71 -4.93 -6.38 6.10
C ASN A 71 -5.56 -5.58 4.96
N GLU A 72 -4.78 -4.65 4.42
CA GLU A 72 -5.25 -3.67 3.46
C GLU A 72 -4.81 -4.02 2.04
N ILE A 73 -5.56 -3.53 1.07
CA ILE A 73 -5.18 -3.58 -0.34
C ILE A 73 -4.92 -2.15 -0.79
N SER A 74 -3.74 -1.88 -1.38
CA SER A 74 -3.23 -0.54 -1.65
C SER A 74 -4.23 0.39 -2.36
N LEU A 75 -4.81 -0.06 -3.48
CA LEU A 75 -5.78 0.72 -4.25
C LEU A 75 -7.11 0.91 -3.52
N ASP A 76 -7.55 -0.10 -2.75
CA ASP A 76 -8.78 0.01 -1.96
C ASP A 76 -8.59 1.05 -0.84
N VAL A 77 -7.39 1.17 -0.24
CA VAL A 77 -7.06 2.22 0.73
C VAL A 77 -7.13 3.60 0.10
N ILE A 78 -6.51 3.77 -1.07
CA ILE A 78 -6.53 5.06 -1.80
C ILE A 78 -7.97 5.51 -2.03
N ASP A 79 -8.85 4.59 -2.45
CA ASP A 79 -10.25 4.90 -2.75
C ASP A 79 -11.06 5.22 -1.51
N GLN A 80 -10.97 4.37 -0.49
CA GLN A 80 -11.75 4.52 0.72
C GLN A 80 -11.37 5.80 1.49
N GLN A 81 -10.10 6.20 1.40
CA GLN A 81 -9.60 7.39 2.07
C GLN A 81 -9.55 8.61 1.14
N ASN A 82 -9.93 8.47 -0.13
CA ASN A 82 -9.92 9.50 -1.15
C ASN A 82 -8.54 10.21 -1.22
N LEU A 83 -7.48 9.42 -1.29
CA LEU A 83 -6.10 9.91 -1.33
C LEU A 83 -5.74 10.46 -2.70
N THR A 84 -4.90 11.48 -2.72
CA THR A 84 -4.21 11.90 -3.94
C THR A 84 -2.90 11.16 -4.01
N VAL A 85 -2.71 10.33 -5.05
CA VAL A 85 -1.43 9.68 -5.29
C VAL A 85 -0.44 10.70 -5.83
N MET A 86 0.61 10.95 -5.06
CA MET A 86 1.70 11.84 -5.45
C MET A 86 2.79 11.10 -6.22
N ASP A 87 3.63 11.82 -6.95
CA ASP A 87 4.89 11.28 -7.44
C ASP A 87 5.79 10.84 -6.26
N LEU A 88 6.79 10.00 -6.53
CA LEU A 88 7.66 9.45 -5.47
C LEU A 88 8.48 10.52 -4.73
N GLU A 89 8.62 11.71 -5.31
CA GLU A 89 9.30 12.84 -4.70
C GLU A 89 8.33 13.74 -3.88
N GLY A 90 7.03 13.46 -3.93
CA GLY A 90 5.97 14.22 -3.28
C GLY A 90 5.73 15.62 -3.86
N HIS A 91 6.23 15.92 -5.07
CA HIS A 91 6.19 17.28 -5.63
C HIS A 91 4.90 17.58 -6.39
N ALA A 92 4.36 16.60 -7.11
CA ALA A 92 3.14 16.76 -7.90
C ALA A 92 2.27 15.50 -7.87
N PRO A 93 0.97 15.60 -8.20
CA PRO A 93 0.12 14.42 -8.37
C PRO A 93 0.64 13.52 -9.50
N HIS A 94 0.65 12.21 -9.26
CA HIS A 94 1.04 11.21 -10.25
C HIS A 94 -0.03 11.07 -11.34
N LEU A 95 0.40 11.07 -12.61
CA LEU A 95 -0.48 10.90 -13.76
C LEU A 95 -1.00 9.46 -13.84
N GLY A 96 -2.31 9.27 -13.70
CA GLY A 96 -2.94 7.94 -13.72
C GLY A 96 -3.11 7.31 -12.33
N GLY A 97 -2.72 7.98 -11.25
CA GLY A 97 -2.82 7.49 -9.86
C GLY A 97 -4.22 7.57 -9.23
N LYS A 98 -5.29 7.51 -10.01
CA LYS A 98 -6.64 7.30 -9.47
C LYS A 98 -6.97 5.83 -9.65
N SER A 99 -7.55 5.16 -8.65
CA SER A 99 -8.10 3.84 -8.94
C SER A 99 -9.11 3.99 -10.08
N SER A 100 -9.07 3.00 -10.96
CA SER A 100 -9.94 2.93 -12.13
C SER A 100 -11.24 2.23 -11.75
#